data_AF-A0A1J3H137-F1
#
_entry.id   AF-A0A1J3H137-F1
#
_cell.length_a   1.000
_cell.length_b   1.000
_cell.length_c   1.000
_cell.angle_alpha   90.00
_cell.angle_beta   90.00
_cell.angle_gamma   90.00
#
_symmetry.space_group_name_H-M   'P 1'
#
loop_
_entity.id
_entity.type
_entity.pdbx_description
1 polymer ?
#
loop_
_entity_poly.entity_id
_entity_poly.type
_entity_poly.pdbx_seq_one_letter_code
_entity_poly.pdbx_strand_id
1 'polypeptide(L)'
;DLIYRRHYTSNSSGIIRYPDDVFDRKWNNYNEFETEVNTTLSVRSSSPFQVPEAVSRSGVTPENTTKPLRFLLSLEDDSDRVNVYFHFAEIQSLSANDTREFDIELEDHIVQSAYS
;
A
#
# COMPACT_ATOMS: atom_id res chain seq x y z
N ASP A 1 -9.99 11.69 -12.75
CA ASP A 1 -9.20 12.42 -11.73
C ASP A 1 -8.49 11.47 -10.78
N LEU A 2 -7.66 11.99 -9.87
CA LEU A 2 -7.09 11.20 -8.77
C LEU A 2 -8.19 10.92 -7.74
N ILE A 3 -8.54 9.65 -7.55
CA ILE A 3 -9.55 9.25 -6.56
C ILE A 3 -8.91 9.17 -5.17
N TYR A 4 -7.90 8.31 -5.01
CA TYR A 4 -7.19 8.16 -3.74
C TYR A 4 -5.68 8.03 -3.94
N ARG A 5 -4.94 8.53 -2.95
CA ARG A 5 -3.53 8.24 -2.71
C ARG A 5 -3.34 8.10 -1.21
N ARG A 6 -2.99 6.90 -0.76
CA ARG A 6 -3.04 6.50 0.64
C ARG A 6 -1.67 6.05 1.14
N HIS A 7 -1.36 6.35 2.40
CA HIS A 7 -0.23 5.80 3.13
C HIS A 7 -0.71 5.15 4.42
N TYR A 8 0.11 4.26 4.98
CA TYR A 8 -0.29 3.38 6.08
C TYR A 8 0.64 3.52 7.28
N THR A 9 0.77 4.74 7.81
CA THR A 9 1.60 4.96 9.00
C THR A 9 0.84 5.69 10.09
N SER A 10 1.00 5.23 11.34
CA SER A 10 0.48 5.87 12.55
C SER A 10 1.30 7.10 12.98
N ASN A 11 2.52 7.26 12.47
CA ASN A 11 3.44 8.30 12.92
C ASN A 11 3.19 9.69 12.30
N SER A 12 2.31 9.81 11.30
CA SER A 12 1.98 11.11 10.68
C SER A 12 0.55 11.53 11.02
N SER A 13 0.41 12.70 11.63
CA SER A 13 -0.84 13.30 12.07
C SER A 13 -1.76 13.84 10.97
N GLY A 14 -1.61 13.44 9.70
CA GLY A 14 -2.70 13.68 8.75
C GLY A 14 -2.42 13.54 7.27
N ILE A 15 -1.22 13.83 6.76
CA ILE A 15 -0.88 13.73 5.33
C ILE A 15 0.66 13.71 5.19
N ILE A 16 1.20 12.89 4.28
CA ILE A 16 2.58 13.01 3.78
C ILE A 16 2.56 13.81 2.46
N ARG A 17 3.44 14.81 2.35
CA ARG A 17 3.63 15.68 1.17
C ARG A 17 5.01 16.35 1.20
N TYR A 18 5.25 17.43 0.45
CA TYR A 18 6.51 18.16 0.55
C TYR A 18 6.81 18.59 2.01
N PRO A 19 8.06 18.46 2.51
CA PRO A 19 9.28 18.10 1.78
C PRO A 19 9.56 16.60 1.63
N ASP A 20 8.76 15.73 2.26
CA ASP A 20 8.98 14.27 2.22
C ASP A 20 8.70 13.68 0.83
N ASP A 21 7.75 14.28 0.09
CA ASP A 21 7.50 13.98 -1.33
C ASP A 21 7.94 15.14 -2.22
N VAL A 22 8.99 14.91 -3.03
CA VAL A 22 9.55 15.87 -3.98
C VAL A 22 8.56 16.32 -5.06
N PHE A 23 7.52 15.52 -5.32
CA PHE A 23 6.45 15.86 -6.26
C PHE A 23 5.27 16.58 -5.58
N ASP A 24 5.37 16.88 -4.28
CA ASP A 24 4.33 17.47 -3.42
C ASP A 24 2.96 16.79 -3.56
N ARG A 25 2.97 15.48 -3.81
CA ARG A 25 1.77 14.65 -3.85
C ARG A 25 1.24 14.50 -2.43
N LYS A 26 -0.07 14.70 -2.27
CA LYS A 26 -0.76 14.42 -0.99
C LYS A 26 -1.02 12.93 -0.85
N TRP A 27 -0.38 12.30 0.12
CA TRP A 27 -0.70 10.97 0.60
C TRP A 27 -1.52 11.11 1.87
N ASN A 28 -2.71 10.51 1.91
CA ASN A 28 -3.59 10.58 3.08
C ASN A 28 -3.46 9.30 3.91
N ASN A 29 -3.54 9.44 5.23
CA ASN A 29 -3.50 8.28 6.12
C ASN A 29 -4.74 7.40 5.89
N TYR A 30 -4.56 6.10 5.80
CA TYR A 30 -5.62 5.10 5.83
C TYR A 30 -5.33 4.11 6.95
N ASN A 31 -6.25 3.99 7.90
CA ASN A 31 -6.04 3.30 9.18
C ASN A 31 -7.15 2.28 9.50
N GLU A 32 -7.76 1.68 8.49
CA GLU A 32 -8.91 0.79 8.66
C GLU A 32 -8.48 -0.68 8.64
N PHE A 33 -8.70 -1.41 9.74
CA PHE A 33 -8.65 -2.89 9.84
C PHE A 33 -7.33 -3.57 9.47
N GLU A 34 -6.20 -2.94 9.80
CA GLU A 34 -4.88 -3.39 9.38
C GLU A 34 -3.85 -3.24 10.51
N THR A 35 -2.94 -4.21 10.61
CA THR A 35 -1.78 -4.10 11.49
C THR A 35 -0.67 -3.36 10.76
N GLU A 36 -0.29 -2.18 11.26
CA GLU A 36 0.86 -1.44 10.72
C GLU A 36 2.16 -2.21 11.01
N VAL A 37 3.00 -2.24 9.99
CA VAL A 37 4.39 -2.67 10.08
C VAL A 37 5.29 -1.55 9.57
N ASN A 38 6.45 -1.37 10.17
CA ASN A 38 7.38 -0.32 9.77
C ASN A 38 8.84 -0.78 9.85
N THR A 39 9.72 0.02 9.25
CA THR A 39 11.16 -0.17 9.30
C THR A 39 11.91 1.15 9.39
N THR A 40 13.08 1.12 10.02
CA THR A 40 14.03 2.24 10.03
C THR A 40 15.05 2.15 8.90
N LEU A 41 15.06 1.06 8.14
CA LEU A 41 15.92 0.89 6.98
C LEU A 41 15.42 1.73 5.80
N SER A 42 16.33 2.15 4.94
CA SER A 42 15.93 2.83 3.71
C SER A 42 15.36 1.85 2.70
N VAL A 43 14.14 2.11 2.24
CA VAL A 43 13.44 1.31 1.25
C VAL A 43 13.62 1.96 -0.11
N ARG A 44 14.36 1.32 -1.01
CA ARG A 44 14.66 1.84 -2.34
C ARG A 44 13.70 1.25 -3.36
N SER A 45 13.09 2.11 -4.18
CA SER A 45 12.26 1.70 -5.30
C SER A 45 12.95 2.03 -6.62
N SER A 46 13.02 1.05 -7.52
CA SER A 46 13.40 1.25 -8.93
C SER A 46 12.19 1.53 -9.83
N SER A 47 10.98 1.60 -9.26
CA SER A 47 9.76 1.82 -10.00
C SER A 47 9.71 3.24 -10.60
N PRO A 48 9.22 3.42 -11.84
CA PRO A 48 8.92 4.75 -12.37
C PRO A 48 7.80 5.44 -11.57
N PHE A 49 6.98 4.68 -10.85
CA PHE A 49 5.98 5.19 -9.91
C PHE A 49 6.60 5.33 -8.51
N GLN A 50 7.57 6.22 -8.39
CA GLN A 50 8.30 6.42 -7.13
C GLN A 50 7.36 6.88 -6.02
N VAL A 51 7.56 6.33 -4.82
CA VAL A 51 6.90 6.76 -3.59
C VAL A 51 7.95 7.37 -2.66
N PRO A 52 7.60 8.37 -1.83
CA PRO A 52 8.54 8.96 -0.89
C PRO A 52 8.95 7.95 0.18
N GLU A 53 10.15 8.11 0.76
CA GLU A 53 10.68 7.18 1.77
C GLU A 53 9.76 7.06 2.99
N ALA A 54 9.15 8.18 3.39
CA ALA A 54 8.17 8.24 4.47
C ALA A 54 6.93 7.35 4.24
N VAL A 55 6.60 7.03 2.98
CA VAL A 55 5.52 6.11 2.62
C VAL A 55 6.04 4.68 2.55
N SER A 56 7.17 4.44 1.87
CA SER A 56 7.68 3.06 1.67
C SER A 56 8.23 2.38 2.93
N ARG A 57 8.51 3.15 3.99
CA ARG A 57 8.99 2.62 5.28
C ARG A 57 7.90 2.01 6.14
N SER A 58 6.64 2.20 5.78
CA SER A 58 5.50 1.62 6.47
C SER A 58 4.63 0.86 5.48
N GLY A 59 3.93 -0.14 6.01
CA GLY A 59 2.97 -0.93 5.28
C GLY A 59 1.99 -1.56 6.25
N VAL A 60 1.16 -2.44 5.73
CA VAL A 60 0.07 -3.07 6.47
C VAL A 60 0.02 -4.55 6.21
N THR A 61 -0.38 -5.29 7.22
CA THR A 61 -0.71 -6.71 7.14
C THR A 61 -2.12 -6.94 7.66
N PRO A 62 -2.80 -8.02 7.23
CA PRO A 62 -4.08 -8.39 7.84
C PRO A 62 -3.92 -8.55 9.37
N GLU A 63 -4.87 -8.00 10.14
CA GLU A 63 -4.93 -8.28 11.59
C GLU A 63 -5.16 -9.77 11.86
N ASN A 64 -5.88 -10.43 10.95
CA ASN A 64 -6.10 -11.87 10.95
C ASN A 64 -5.56 -12.44 9.64
N THR A 65 -4.51 -13.26 9.71
CA THR A 65 -3.84 -13.87 8.55
C THR A 65 -4.73 -14.77 7.70
N THR A 66 -5.90 -15.18 8.21
CA THR A 66 -6.91 -15.94 7.45
C THR A 66 -7.87 -15.05 6.66
N LYS A 67 -7.77 -13.72 6.80
CA LYS A 67 -8.60 -12.73 6.11
C LYS A 67 -7.75 -11.87 5.17
N PRO A 68 -8.31 -11.43 4.04
CA PRO A 68 -7.60 -10.53 3.14
C PRO A 68 -7.55 -9.09 3.68
N LEU A 69 -6.58 -8.32 3.20
CA LEU A 69 -6.66 -6.85 3.19
C LEU A 69 -7.77 -6.43 2.23
N ARG A 70 -8.64 -5.49 2.64
CA ARG A 70 -9.76 -5.02 1.81
C ARG A 70 -9.68 -3.53 1.59
N PHE A 71 -9.61 -3.12 0.34
CA PHE A 71 -9.65 -1.73 -0.06
C PHE A 71 -10.94 -1.42 -0.78
N LEU A 72 -11.71 -0.49 -0.23
CA LEU A 72 -12.94 0.00 -0.85
C LEU A 72 -12.67 1.25 -1.68
N LEU A 73 -13.23 1.24 -2.89
CA LEU A 73 -13.23 2.31 -3.86
C LEU A 73 -14.67 2.54 -4.31
N SER A 74 -15.16 3.77 -4.20
CA SER A 74 -16.45 4.17 -4.76
C SER A 74 -16.20 4.92 -6.07
N LEU A 75 -16.91 4.52 -7.12
CA LEU A 75 -16.95 5.22 -8.41
C LEU A 75 -18.22 6.07 -8.49
N GLU A 76 -18.21 7.10 -9.34
CA GLU A 76 -19.39 7.95 -9.53
C GLU A 76 -20.38 7.28 -10.50
N ASP A 77 -19.88 6.60 -11.53
CA ASP A 77 -20.66 5.87 -12.52
C ASP A 77 -20.10 4.45 -12.74
N ASP A 78 -20.97 3.47 -12.98
CA ASP A 78 -20.59 2.06 -13.21
C ASP A 78 -19.75 1.88 -14.50
N SER A 79 -19.80 2.85 -15.42
CA SER A 79 -19.00 2.87 -16.65
C SER A 79 -17.58 3.45 -16.45
N ASP A 80 -17.29 3.99 -15.27
CA ASP A 80 -15.98 4.54 -14.96
C ASP A 80 -14.89 3.46 -15.00
N ARG A 81 -13.74 3.84 -15.56
CA ARG A 81 -12.56 2.96 -15.61
C ARG A 81 -11.48 3.54 -14.71
N VAL A 82 -10.97 2.69 -13.83
CA VAL A 82 -9.93 3.07 -12.87
C VAL A 82 -8.64 2.31 -13.10
N ASN A 83 -7.53 2.98 -12.80
CA ASN A 83 -6.22 2.36 -12.72
C ASN A 83 -5.80 2.35 -11.25
N VAL A 84 -5.54 1.15 -10.72
CA VAL A 84 -5.10 0.95 -9.35
C VAL A 84 -3.64 0.52 -9.38
N TYR A 85 -2.82 1.18 -8.55
CA TYR A 85 -1.40 0.87 -8.40
C TYR A 85 -1.14 0.53 -6.94
N PHE A 86 -0.80 -0.73 -6.68
CA PHE A 86 -0.31 -1.17 -5.39
C PHE A 86 1.21 -1.05 -5.34
N HIS A 87 1.73 -0.64 -4.19
CA HIS A 87 3.16 -0.57 -3.93
C HIS A 87 3.50 -1.54 -2.82
N PHE A 88 4.36 -2.50 -3.11
CA PHE A 88 4.79 -3.53 -2.17
C PHE A 88 6.29 -3.40 -1.90
N ALA A 89 6.68 -3.70 -0.66
CA ALA A 89 8.06 -3.85 -0.25
C ALA A 89 8.11 -4.85 0.91
N GLU A 90 9.05 -5.79 0.87
CA GLU A 90 9.36 -6.58 2.06
C GLU A 90 10.24 -5.73 2.99
N ILE A 91 9.66 -5.36 4.14
CA ILE A 91 10.28 -4.47 5.12
C ILE A 91 10.46 -5.13 6.49
N GLN A 92 9.95 -6.35 6.66
CA GLN A 92 10.15 -7.17 7.84
C GLN A 92 11.21 -8.24 7.58
N SER A 93 11.95 -8.63 8.62
CA SER A 93 12.88 -9.73 8.50
C SER A 93 12.13 -11.06 8.32
N LEU A 94 12.45 -11.78 7.24
CA LEU A 94 12.01 -13.14 6.98
C LEU A 94 13.14 -14.13 7.29
N SER A 95 12.80 -15.36 7.66
CA SER A 95 13.79 -16.44 7.69
C SER A 95 14.24 -16.74 6.26
N ALA A 96 15.43 -17.32 6.09
CA ALA A 96 16.01 -17.56 4.76
C ALA A 96 15.14 -18.38 3.79
N ASN A 97 14.20 -19.17 4.32
CA ASN A 97 13.31 -20.03 3.55
C ASN A 97 11.85 -19.55 3.55
N ASP A 98 11.57 -18.39 4.14
CA ASP A 98 10.23 -17.83 4.19
C ASP A 98 10.05 -16.89 2.99
N THR A 99 8.92 -17.02 2.31
CA THR A 99 8.45 -16.08 1.31
C THR A 99 7.06 -15.59 1.71
N ARG A 100 6.72 -14.38 1.26
CA ARG A 100 5.34 -13.90 1.31
C ARG A 100 4.75 -13.99 -0.07
N GLU A 101 3.59 -14.62 -0.13
CA GLU A 101 2.80 -14.76 -1.34
C GLU A 101 1.35 -14.44 -1.00
N PHE A 102 0.67 -13.78 -1.91
CA PHE A 102 -0.75 -13.47 -1.77
C PHE A 102 -1.42 -13.35 -3.14
N ASP A 103 -2.74 -13.59 -3.16
CA ASP A 103 -3.56 -13.32 -4.33
C ASP A 103 -4.04 -11.85 -4.28
N ILE A 104 -4.17 -11.24 -5.46
CA ILE A 104 -4.80 -9.94 -5.64
C ILE A 104 -6.15 -10.19 -6.30
N GLU A 105 -7.21 -9.71 -5.65
CA GLU A 105 -8.60 -9.91 -6.06
C GLU A 105 -9.28 -8.57 -6.37
N LEU A 106 -10.17 -8.59 -7.36
CA LEU A 106 -11.10 -7.50 -7.68
C LEU A 106 -12.51 -8.10 -7.76
N GLU A 107 -13.43 -7.59 -6.95
CA GLU A 107 -14.82 -8.10 -6.89
C GLU A 107 -14.89 -9.64 -6.74
N ASP A 108 -14.10 -10.18 -5.80
CA ASP A 108 -13.97 -11.63 -5.54
C ASP A 108 -13.40 -12.46 -6.71
N HIS A 109 -12.84 -11.82 -7.74
CA HIS A 109 -12.13 -12.47 -8.83
C HIS A 109 -10.63 -12.26 -8.71
N ILE A 110 -9.85 -13.35 -8.70
CA ILE A 110 -8.39 -13.30 -8.68
C ILE A 110 -7.90 -12.71 -10.01
N VAL A 111 -7.25 -11.54 -9.94
CA VAL A 111 -6.62 -10.89 -11.09
C VAL A 111 -5.14 -11.21 -11.19
N GLN A 112 -4.51 -11.55 -10.06
CA GLN A 112 -3.14 -12.05 -10.00
C GLN A 112 -3.04 -13.05 -8.85
N SER A 113 -2.53 -14.25 -9.14
CA SER A 113 -2.33 -15.27 -8.11
C SER A 113 -0.87 -15.38 -7.70
N ALA A 114 -0.64 -15.77 -6.44
CA ALA A 114 0.68 -16.02 -5.86
C ALA A 114 1.70 -14.91 -6.18
N TYR A 115 1.30 -13.65 -5.99
CA TYR A 115 2.20 -12.51 -6.14
C TYR A 115 3.24 -12.53 -5.02
N SER A 116 4.51 -12.36 -5.39
CA SER A 116 5.68 -12.30 -4.49
C SER A 116 6.61 -11.18 -4.90
#